data_AF-X1H1Z3-F1
#
_entry.id   AF-X1H1Z3-F1
#
_cell.length_a   1.000
_cell.length_b   1.000
_cell.length_c   1.000
_cell.angle_alpha   90.00
_cell.angle_beta   90.00
_cell.angle_gamma   90.00
#
_symmetry.space_group_name_H-M   'P 1'
#
loop_
_entity.id
_entity.type
_entity.pdbx_description
1 polymer ?
#
loop_
_entity_poly.entity_id
_entity_poly.type
_entity_poly.pdbx_seq_one_letter_code
_entity_poly.pdbx_strand_id
1 'polypeptide(L)' 'MSSTSYEFQHILIATHPQISDASDEATRIVTFFKEQGVSATQGFLYDEPLRKLVTDGEVDLLI' A
#
# COMPACT_ATOMS: atom_id res chain seq x y z
N MET A 1 12.47 20.60 12.53
CA MET A 1 11.48 19.73 11.86
C MET A 1 11.98 18.32 12.02
N SER A 2 11.28 17.49 12.81
CA SER A 2 11.68 16.09 13.01
C SER A 2 11.43 15.35 11.71
N SER A 3 12.49 14.92 11.03
CA SER A 3 12.39 14.04 9.87
C SER A 3 11.98 12.66 10.39
N THR A 4 10.68 12.36 10.33
CA THR A 4 10.18 11.01 10.58
C THR A 4 10.64 10.14 9.40
N SER A 5 11.76 9.44 9.58
CA SER A 5 12.17 8.39 8.65
C SER A 5 11.41 7.12 9.02
N TYR A 6 10.50 6.70 8.14
CA TYR A 6 9.84 5.41 8.25
C TYR A 6 10.82 4.30 7.87
N GLU A 7 10.82 3.20 8.63
CA GLU A 7 11.62 2.00 8.30
C GLU A 7 11.12 1.31 7.03
N PHE A 8 9.87 1.56 6.64
CA PHE A 8 9.24 1.09 5.42
C PHE A 8 9.23 2.18 4.34
N GLN A 9 9.44 1.76 3.09
CA GLN A 9 9.53 2.64 1.93
C GLN A 9 8.61 2.18 0.80
N HIS A 10 8.18 0.92 0.77
CA HIS A 10 7.37 0.31 -0.30
C HIS A 10 6.18 -0.44 0.28
N ILE A 11 5.05 0.24 0.37
CA ILE A 11 3.82 -0.28 0.98
C ILE A 11 2.85 -0.77 -0.10
N LEU A 12 2.25 -1.94 0.13
CA LEU A 12 1.08 -2.41 -0.58
C LEU A 12 -0.16 -2.34 0.33
N ILE A 13 -1.24 -1.74 -0.15
CA ILE A 13 -2.55 -1.72 0.50
C ILE A 13 -3.46 -2.69 -0.27
N ALA A 14 -3.86 -3.78 0.38
CA ALA A 14 -4.72 -4.78 -0.23
C ALA A 14 -6.17 -4.63 0.24
N THR A 15 -7.09 -4.65 -0.73
CA THR A 15 -8.53 -4.52 -0.47
C THR A 15 -9.29 -5.75 -0.93
N HIS A 16 -10.45 -5.99 -0.30
CA HIS A 16 -11.35 -7.04 -0.76
C HIS A 16 -12.31 -6.48 -1.82
N PRO A 17 -12.42 -7.10 -3.02
CA PRO A 17 -13.19 -6.53 -4.13
C PRO A 17 -14.70 -6.45 -3.88
N GLN A 18 -15.22 -7.21 -2.92
CA GLN A 18 -16.65 -7.18 -2.55
C GLN A 18 -16.99 -6.10 -1.51
N ILE A 19 -16.00 -5.36 -1.01
CA ILE A 19 -16.21 -4.27 -0.06
C ILE A 19 -15.94 -2.97 -0.80
N SER A 20 -17.00 -2.36 -1.34
CA SER A 20 -16.90 -1.13 -2.17
C SER A 20 -16.09 -0.03 -1.49
N ASP A 21 -16.37 0.18 -0.21
CA ASP A 21 -15.81 1.30 0.56
C ASP A 21 -14.32 1.10 0.90
N ALA A 22 -13.82 -0.14 0.78
CA ALA A 22 -12.42 -0.46 1.03
C ALA A 22 -11.50 0.18 -0.02
N SER A 23 -11.94 0.31 -1.27
CA SER A 23 -11.15 0.95 -2.33
C SER A 23 -10.99 2.46 -2.08
N ASP A 24 -12.02 3.10 -1.56
CA ASP A 24 -11.98 4.52 -1.22
C ASP A 24 -11.04 4.77 -0.04
N GLU A 25 -11.08 3.91 0.98
CA GLU A 25 -10.20 4.01 2.13
C GLU A 25 -8.74 3.71 1.75
N ALA A 26 -8.49 2.68 0.93
CA ALA A 26 -7.15 2.40 0.42
C ALA A 26 -6.58 3.59 -0.37
N THR A 27 -7.42 4.33 -1.10
CA THR A 27 -7.00 5.53 -1.83
C THR A 27 -6.56 6.64 -0.87
N ARG A 28 -7.25 6.80 0.27
CA ARG A 28 -6.87 7.76 1.31
C ARG A 28 -5.55 7.37 1.97
N ILE A 29 -5.37 6.08 2.26
CA ILE A 29 -4.13 5.55 2.86
C ILE A 29 -2.94 5.76 1.91
N VAL A 30 -3.09 5.42 0.62
CA VAL A 30 -2.04 5.65 -0.40
C VAL A 30 -1.66 7.12 -0.49
N THR A 31 -2.67 8.01 -0.53
CA THR A 31 -2.45 9.46 -0.59
C THR A 31 -1.65 9.95 0.61
N PHE A 32 -2.05 9.53 1.81
CA PHE A 32 -1.35 9.87 3.04
C PHE A 32 0.14 9.47 2.99
N PHE A 33 0.45 8.22 2.64
CA PHE A 33 1.85 7.77 2.60
C PHE A 33 2.67 8.51 1.53
N LYS A 34 2.10 8.78 0.36
CA LYS A 34 2.77 9.57 -0.68
C LYS A 34 3.08 10.98 -0.22
N GLU A 35 2.17 11.63 0.51
CA GLU A 35 2.40 12.95 1.11
C GLU A 35 3.52 12.92 2.17
N GLN A 36 3.74 11.77 2.81
CA GLN A 36 4.84 11.55 3.74
C GLN A 36 6.16 11.14 3.04
N GLY A 37 6.19 11.08 1.70
CA GLY A 37 7.37 10.69 0.93
C GLY A 37 7.62 9.17 0.89
N VAL A 38 6.63 8.36 1.25
CA VAL A 38 6.69 6.89 1.21
C VAL A 38 5.99 6.37 -0.05
N SER A 39 6.60 5.39 -0.73
CA SER A 39 5.96 4.76 -1.88
C SER A 39 4.83 3.84 -1.42
N ALA A 40 3.65 4.02 -2.00
CA ALA A 40 2.47 3.23 -1.69
C ALA A 40 1.66 2.92 -2.96
N THR A 41 1.22 1.66 -3.07
CA THR A 41 0.34 1.15 -4.12
C THR A 41 -0.84 0.43 -3.49
N GLN A 42 -1.99 0.45 -4.16
CA GLN A 42 -3.18 -0.28 -3.74
C GLN A 42 -3.64 -1.28 -4.81
N GLY A 43 -4.41 -2.28 -4.39
CA GLY A 43 -5.27 -3.05 -5.28
C GLY A 43 -5.96 -4.20 -4.55
N PHE A 44 -6.39 -5.23 -5.28
CA PHE A 44 -7.19 -6.30 -4.70
C PHE A 44 -6.34 -7.49 -4.23
N LEU A 45 -6.81 -8.19 -3.19
CA LEU A 45 -6.15 -9.39 -2.63
C LEU A 45 -5.86 -10.48 -3.67
N TYR A 46 -6.62 -10.53 -4.76
CA TYR A 46 -6.52 -11.56 -5.79
C TYR A 46 -5.78 -11.08 -7.05
N ASP A 47 -5.24 -9.87 -7.05
CA ASP A 47 -4.47 -9.35 -8.17
C ASP A 47 -3.10 -10.03 -8.20
N GLU A 48 -2.94 -10.90 -9.20
CA GLU A 48 -1.68 -11.63 -9.43
C GLU A 48 -0.44 -10.72 -9.50
N PRO A 49 -0.49 -9.54 -10.16
CA PRO A 49 0.64 -8.61 -10.17
C PRO A 49 1.05 -8.15 -8.76
N LEU A 50 0.09 -7.93 -7.86
CA LEU A 50 0.38 -7.48 -6.49
C LEU A 50 0.92 -8.62 -5.65
N ARG A 51 0.40 -9.83 -5.84
CA ARG A 51 0.92 -11.04 -5.20
C ARG A 51 2.39 -11.29 -5.56
N LYS A 52 2.80 -10.99 -6.79
CA LYS A 52 4.21 -11.05 -7.20
C LYS A 52 5.07 -10.06 -6.41
N LEU A 53 4.65 -8.80 -6.28
CA LEU A 53 5.40 -7.80 -5.50
C LEU A 53 5.67 -8.26 -4.06
N VAL A 54 4.67 -8.87 -3.41
CA VAL A 54 4.83 -9.46 -2.06
C VAL A 54 5.80 -10.64 -2.07
N THR A 55 5.65 -11.55 -3.03
CA THR A 55 6.44 -12.80 -3.07
C THR A 55 7.90 -12.52 -3.44
N ASP A 56 8.13 -11.52 -4.28
CA ASP A 56 9.45 -11.11 -4.75
C ASP A 56 10.17 -10.20 -3.75
N GLY A 57 9.49 -9.78 -2.66
CA GLY A 57 10.06 -8.93 -1.62
C GLY A 57 10.21 -7.45 -2.04
N GLU A 58 9.47 -7.03 -3.07
CA GLU A 58 9.45 -5.65 -3.59
C GLU A 58 8.66 -4.69 -2.68
N VAL A 59 7.98 -5.23 -1.67
CA VAL A 59 7.25 -4.48 -0.66
C VAL A 59 7.76 -4.87 0.73
N ASP A 60 7.92 -3.87 1.58
CA ASP A 60 8.40 -4.03 2.95
C ASP A 60 7.25 -4.01 3.98
N LEU A 61 6.05 -3.57 3.56
CA LEU A 61 4.84 -3.58 4.37
C LEU A 61 3.60 -3.90 3.52
N LEU A 62 2.75 -4.79 4.04
CA LEU A 62 1.42 -5.09 3.52
C LEU A 62 0.37 -4.62 4.54
N ILE A 63 -0.56 -3.78 4.10
CA ILE A 63 -1.70 -3.28 4.87
C ILE A 63 -2.99 -3.88 4.32
#